data_AF-A0A2V2SF59-F1
#
_entry.id   AF-A0A2V2SF59-F1
#
_cell.length_a   1.000
_cell.length_b   1.000
_cell.length_c   1.000
_cell.angle_alpha   90.00
_cell.angle_beta   90.00
_cell.angle_gamma   90.00
#
_symmetry.space_group_name_H-M   'P 1'
#
loop_
_entity.id
_entity.type
_entity.pdbx_description
1 polymer ?
#
loop_
_entity_poly.entity_id
_entity_poly.type
_entity_poly.pdbx_seq_one_letter_code
_entity_poly.pdbx_strand_id
1 'polypeptide(L)'
;MLAGRLQLKPSANAYDWLGNGIYFWEHGPQRAREWAIEQARLASKKITEPTVLGAKIELRDCLDLLDIAHTRLLAEWYSNFRHSMQEKGIQLPQNRDTPGSRRGDRVLRFRDCAVIDFTLEGLARTQGIVYQTVRGVFVEGRPAFPGSKIALKSHIQIAVRDPACLAQVFRAEH
;
A
#
# COMPACT_ATOMS: atom_id res chain seq x y z
N MET A 1 -15.58 -21.25 -4.89
CA MET A 1 -15.88 -20.20 -3.89
C MET A 1 -15.33 -20.64 -2.55
N LEU A 2 -14.56 -19.80 -1.84
CA LEU A 2 -14.33 -20.03 -0.41
C LEU A 2 -15.64 -19.67 0.30
N ALA A 3 -16.52 -20.66 0.44
CA ALA A 3 -17.79 -20.55 1.15
C ALA A 3 -17.50 -20.51 2.66
N GLY A 4 -17.17 -19.32 3.14
CA GLY A 4 -16.81 -19.01 4.51
C GLY A 4 -16.17 -17.63 4.50
N ARG A 5 -16.70 -16.68 5.27
CA ARG A 5 -16.19 -15.29 5.32
C ARG A 5 -14.72 -15.33 5.75
N LEU A 6 -13.80 -15.36 4.78
CA LEU A 6 -12.40 -15.13 5.02
C LEU A 6 -12.30 -13.71 5.55
N GLN A 7 -12.18 -13.57 6.87
CA GLN A 7 -12.00 -12.26 7.50
C GLN A 7 -10.56 -11.81 7.27
N LEU A 8 -10.37 -11.07 6.18
CA LEU A 8 -9.12 -10.40 5.91
C LEU A 8 -8.94 -9.30 6.95
N LYS A 9 -7.86 -9.39 7.74
CA LYS A 9 -7.56 -8.38 8.75
C LYS A 9 -6.90 -7.17 8.07
N PRO A 10 -7.41 -5.95 8.27
CA PRO A 10 -6.74 -4.76 7.79
C PRO A 10 -5.39 -4.62 8.50
N SER A 11 -4.39 -4.17 7.77
CA SER A 11 -3.10 -3.80 8.31
C SER A 11 -3.16 -2.36 8.81
N ALA A 12 -2.49 -2.13 9.95
CA ALA A 12 -2.31 -0.82 10.54
C ALA A 12 -0.83 -0.60 10.95
N ASN A 13 0.11 -1.17 10.19
CA ASN A 13 1.52 -0.95 10.49
C ASN A 13 1.88 0.46 10.06
N ALA A 14 2.64 1.17 10.89
CA ALA A 14 3.08 2.53 10.60
C ALA A 14 3.97 2.67 9.35
N TYR A 15 4.41 1.56 8.74
CA TYR A 15 5.29 1.54 7.56
C TYR A 15 4.64 0.97 6.30
N ASP A 16 3.36 0.60 6.35
CA ASP A 16 2.64 0.21 5.14
C ASP A 16 2.55 1.41 4.19
N TRP A 17 2.48 1.18 2.88
CA TRP A 17 2.69 2.29 1.94
C TRP A 17 1.49 3.22 1.78
N LEU A 18 0.32 2.65 1.48
CA LEU A 18 -0.89 3.37 1.09
C LEU A 18 -1.82 3.69 2.28
N GLY A 19 -1.26 3.76 3.49
CA GLY A 19 -2.01 3.94 4.74
C GLY A 19 -2.63 2.64 5.28
N ASN A 20 -3.51 2.77 6.28
CA ASN A 20 -4.19 1.62 6.87
C ASN A 20 -5.16 0.95 5.87
N GLY A 21 -5.22 -0.39 5.85
CA GLY A 21 -6.15 -1.13 4.99
C GLY A 21 -5.76 -2.58 4.71
N ILE A 22 -6.59 -3.26 3.92
CA ILE A 22 -6.32 -4.61 3.41
C ILE A 22 -5.63 -4.47 2.05
N TYR A 23 -4.43 -5.03 1.91
CA TYR A 23 -3.57 -4.82 0.75
C TYR A 23 -3.74 -5.89 -0.33
N PHE A 24 -3.85 -5.43 -1.58
CA PHE A 24 -3.92 -6.28 -2.77
C PHE A 24 -3.00 -5.75 -3.86
N TRP A 25 -2.61 -6.63 -4.78
CA TRP A 25 -1.85 -6.28 -5.97
C TRP A 25 -2.73 -6.45 -7.20
N GLU A 26 -2.86 -5.39 -7.98
CA GLU A 26 -3.64 -5.39 -9.22
C GLU A 26 -2.83 -6.11 -10.31
N HIS A 27 -3.44 -7.11 -10.95
CA HIS A 27 -2.84 -7.91 -12.03
C HIS A 27 -1.44 -8.49 -11.71
N GLY A 28 -1.16 -8.80 -10.43
CA GLY A 28 0.17 -9.22 -9.96
C GLY A 28 0.29 -10.64 -9.39
N PRO A 29 -0.37 -11.71 -9.93
CA PRO A 29 -0.36 -13.04 -9.30
C PRO A 29 1.05 -13.64 -9.22
N GLN A 30 1.88 -13.45 -10.25
CA GLN A 30 3.27 -13.93 -10.24
C GLN A 30 4.08 -13.24 -9.15
N ARG A 31 4.02 -11.89 -9.09
CA ARG A 31 4.73 -11.13 -8.06
C ARG A 31 4.23 -11.53 -6.67
N ALA A 32 2.92 -11.70 -6.48
CA ALA A 32 2.29 -12.14 -5.23
C ALA A 32 2.85 -13.51 -4.79
N ARG A 33 2.99 -14.44 -5.73
CA ARG A 33 3.61 -15.75 -5.48
C ARG A 33 5.08 -15.62 -5.08
N GLU A 34 5.86 -14.81 -5.80
CA GLU A 34 7.27 -14.57 -5.48
C GLU A 34 7.42 -14.00 -4.07
N TRP A 35 6.59 -13.02 -3.70
CA TRP A 35 6.59 -12.45 -2.36
C TRP A 35 6.22 -13.47 -1.29
N ALA A 36 5.19 -14.30 -1.52
CA ALA A 36 4.80 -15.34 -0.57
C ALA A 36 5.95 -16.35 -0.33
N ILE A 37 6.68 -16.72 -1.40
CA ILE A 37 7.86 -17.59 -1.30
C ILE A 37 9.00 -16.88 -0.56
N GLU A 38 9.26 -15.60 -0.86
CA GLU A 38 10.26 -14.78 -0.15
C GLU A 38 9.95 -14.73 1.35
N GLN A 39 8.69 -14.51 1.74
CA GLN A 39 8.25 -14.48 3.14
C GLN A 39 8.35 -15.84 3.84
N ALA A 40 8.05 -16.94 3.14
CA ALA A 40 8.16 -18.28 3.72
C ALA A 40 9.60 -18.69 4.04
N ARG A 41 10.59 -18.05 3.38
CA ARG A 41 12.02 -18.25 3.65
C ARG A 41 12.54 -17.44 4.83
N LEU A 42 11.80 -16.43 5.31
CA LEU A 42 12.21 -15.62 6.44
C LEU A 42 12.11 -16.43 7.74
N ALA A 43 13.03 -16.17 8.68
CA ALA A 43 13.08 -16.85 9.98
C ALA A 43 11.78 -16.70 10.79
N SER A 44 11.04 -15.60 10.57
CA SER A 44 9.73 -15.36 11.20
C SER A 44 8.61 -16.25 10.68
N LYS A 45 8.79 -16.93 9.54
CA LYS A 45 7.84 -17.86 8.89
C LYS A 45 6.37 -17.38 8.91
N LYS A 46 6.15 -16.10 8.58
CA LYS A 46 4.78 -15.52 8.50
C LYS A 46 3.87 -16.28 7.52
N ILE A 47 4.46 -16.96 6.55
CA ILE A 47 3.78 -17.82 5.58
C ILE A 47 4.45 -19.19 5.64
N THR A 48 3.69 -20.24 5.90
CA THR A 48 4.16 -21.62 5.88
C THR A 48 3.94 -22.28 4.52
N GLU A 49 2.80 -22.00 3.89
CA GLU A 49 2.43 -22.51 2.56
C GLU A 49 2.12 -21.33 1.62
N PRO A 50 3.05 -20.99 0.69
CA PRO A 50 2.83 -19.91 -0.27
C PRO A 50 1.60 -20.15 -1.15
N THR A 51 0.55 -19.38 -0.90
CA THR A 51 -0.72 -19.45 -1.64
C THR A 51 -1.10 -18.05 -2.13
N VAL A 52 -1.64 -17.95 -3.34
CA VAL A 52 -2.14 -16.68 -3.90
C VAL A 52 -3.67 -16.70 -3.87
N LEU A 53 -4.26 -15.63 -3.37
CA LEU A 53 -5.70 -15.40 -3.40
C LEU A 53 -6.02 -14.31 -4.43
N GLY A 54 -7.11 -14.48 -5.16
CA GLY A 54 -7.70 -13.47 -6.00
C GLY A 54 -8.81 -12.72 -5.27
N ALA A 55 -9.02 -11.45 -5.61
CA ALA A 55 -10.13 -10.67 -5.12
C ALA A 55 -10.75 -9.82 -6.25
N LYS A 56 -12.07 -9.68 -6.23
CA LYS A 56 -12.79 -8.67 -7.02
C LYS A 56 -13.04 -7.48 -6.11
N ILE A 57 -12.48 -6.33 -6.47
CA ILE A 57 -12.51 -5.10 -5.68
C ILE A 57 -13.26 -4.03 -6.47
N GLU A 58 -14.26 -3.42 -5.86
CA GLU A 58 -14.90 -2.21 -6.36
C GLU A 58 -14.21 -1.01 -5.69
N LEU A 59 -13.49 -0.18 -6.47
CA LEU A 59 -12.67 0.89 -5.89
C LEU A 59 -13.48 2.01 -5.21
N ARG A 60 -14.70 2.29 -5.71
CA ARG A 60 -15.56 3.38 -5.22
C ARG A 60 -14.79 4.71 -5.17
N ASP A 61 -14.98 5.55 -4.15
CA ASP A 61 -14.19 6.76 -3.96
C ASP A 61 -12.75 6.37 -3.64
N CYS A 62 -11.89 6.46 -4.64
CA CYS A 62 -10.52 6.00 -4.60
C CYS A 62 -9.53 7.16 -4.70
N LEU A 63 -8.61 7.25 -3.73
CA LEU A 63 -7.45 8.10 -3.86
C LEU A 63 -6.45 7.39 -4.79
N ASP A 64 -6.62 7.59 -6.09
CA ASP A 64 -5.75 7.02 -7.12
C ASP A 64 -4.53 7.90 -7.37
N LEU A 65 -3.36 7.47 -6.90
CA LEU A 65 -2.09 8.17 -7.04
C LEU A 65 -1.49 8.10 -8.45
N LEU A 66 -2.16 7.46 -9.40
CA LEU A 66 -1.87 7.63 -10.83
C LEU A 66 -2.54 8.87 -11.42
N ASP A 67 -3.49 9.47 -10.71
CA ASP A 67 -4.10 10.75 -11.07
C ASP A 67 -3.25 11.93 -10.58
N ILE A 68 -2.98 12.87 -11.48
CA ILE A 68 -2.23 14.10 -11.20
C ILE A 68 -2.99 14.97 -10.17
N ALA A 69 -4.32 14.98 -10.19
CA ALA A 69 -5.12 15.72 -9.21
C ALA A 69 -4.91 15.19 -7.78
N HIS A 70 -4.94 13.87 -7.61
CA HIS A 70 -4.73 13.23 -6.29
C HIS A 70 -3.30 13.35 -5.79
N THR A 71 -2.29 13.26 -6.68
CA THR A 71 -0.89 13.48 -6.27
C THR A 71 -0.62 14.93 -5.90
N ARG A 72 -1.27 15.91 -6.55
CA ARG A 72 -1.24 17.33 -6.14
C ARG A 72 -1.94 17.54 -4.80
N LEU A 73 -3.11 16.95 -4.61
CA LEU A 73 -3.82 16.96 -3.32
C LEU A 73 -2.94 16.42 -2.20
N LEU A 74 -2.27 15.28 -2.40
CA LEU A 74 -1.37 14.69 -1.41
C LEU A 74 -0.17 15.61 -1.09
N ALA A 75 0.36 16.30 -2.09
CA ALA A 75 1.45 17.26 -1.90
C ALA A 75 1.02 18.50 -1.09
N GLU A 76 -0.20 18.98 -1.30
CA GLU A 76 -0.80 20.05 -0.49
C GLU A 76 -0.96 19.60 0.97
N TRP A 77 -1.57 18.44 1.19
CA TRP A 77 -1.80 17.89 2.53
C TRP A 77 -0.51 17.53 3.25
N TYR A 78 0.57 17.19 2.53
CA TYR A 78 1.90 17.04 3.14
C TYR A 78 2.39 18.33 3.80
N SER A 79 2.08 19.50 3.23
CA SER A 79 2.45 20.79 3.85
C SER A 79 1.68 21.00 5.15
N ASN A 80 0.39 20.68 5.17
CA ASN A 80 -0.46 20.71 6.38
C ASN A 80 0.04 19.71 7.44
N PHE A 81 0.39 18.49 7.02
CA PHE A 81 0.97 17.47 7.88
C PHE A 81 2.26 17.95 8.54
N ARG A 82 3.16 18.55 7.75
CA ARG A 82 4.42 19.10 8.25
C ARG A 82 4.19 20.19 9.30
N HIS A 83 3.28 21.11 9.03
CA HIS A 83 2.94 22.17 9.98
C HIS A 83 2.40 21.59 11.28
N SER A 84 1.45 20.65 11.21
CA SER A 84 0.89 20.00 12.40
C SER A 84 1.94 19.24 13.21
N MET A 85 2.90 18.57 12.57
CA MET A 85 3.98 17.87 13.26
C MET A 85 4.92 18.86 13.95
N GLN A 86 5.23 19.99 13.30
CA GLN A 86 6.06 21.04 13.87
C GLN A 86 5.41 21.69 15.10
N GLU A 87 4.13 22.05 15.02
CA GLU A 87 3.37 22.63 16.15
C GLU A 87 3.34 21.69 17.36
N LYS A 88 3.27 20.38 17.12
CA LYS A 88 3.27 19.34 18.17
C LYS A 88 4.67 18.97 18.66
N GLY A 89 5.74 19.52 18.07
CA GLY A 89 7.12 19.13 18.38
C GLY A 89 7.46 17.69 18.00
N ILE A 90 6.72 17.09 17.07
CA ILE A 90 6.90 15.70 16.62
C ILE A 90 7.83 15.67 15.41
N GLN A 91 8.83 14.79 15.42
CA GLN A 91 9.73 14.60 14.28
C GLN A 91 8.99 13.93 13.11
N LEU A 92 9.28 14.39 11.88
CA LEU A 92 8.68 13.80 10.69
C LEU A 92 9.15 12.35 10.49
N PRO A 93 8.24 11.41 10.24
CA PRO A 93 8.60 10.06 9.84
C PRO A 93 9.41 10.07 8.54
N GLN A 94 10.14 8.98 8.30
CA GLN A 94 11.02 8.83 7.14
C GLN A 94 10.82 7.48 6.49
N ASN A 95 10.75 7.47 5.16
CA ASN A 95 10.80 6.23 4.39
C ASN A 95 12.22 5.66 4.44
N ARG A 96 12.35 4.37 4.70
CA ARG A 96 13.62 3.70 4.97
C ARG A 96 13.67 2.33 4.31
N ASP A 97 14.87 1.86 4.02
CA ASP A 97 15.09 0.47 3.64
C ASP A 97 14.94 -0.45 4.86
N THR A 98 14.65 -1.73 4.64
CA THR A 98 14.79 -2.74 5.69
C THR A 98 16.25 -2.86 6.14
N PRO A 99 16.53 -3.17 7.41
CA PRO A 99 17.88 -3.41 7.89
C PRO A 99 18.65 -4.38 6.98
N GLY A 100 19.87 -3.99 6.58
CA GLY A 100 20.74 -4.78 5.69
C GLY A 100 20.46 -4.65 4.19
N SER A 101 19.38 -3.99 3.76
CA SER A 101 19.17 -3.68 2.35
C SER A 101 20.03 -2.48 1.91
N ARG A 102 20.70 -2.62 0.76
CA ARG A 102 21.47 -1.54 0.11
C ARG A 102 20.82 -1.02 -1.17
N ARG A 103 19.56 -1.42 -1.44
CA ARG A 103 18.89 -1.17 -2.73
C ARG A 103 18.32 0.24 -2.86
N GLY A 104 17.97 0.90 -1.76
CA GLY A 104 17.36 2.23 -1.81
C GLY A 104 15.88 2.22 -2.19
N ASP A 105 15.23 1.05 -2.25
CA ASP A 105 13.81 0.87 -2.58
C ASP A 105 12.89 1.53 -1.53
N ARG A 106 13.42 1.74 -0.32
CA ARG A 106 12.73 2.33 0.84
C ARG A 106 11.40 1.64 1.16
N VAL A 107 11.42 0.32 1.24
CA VAL A 107 10.20 -0.50 1.41
C VAL A 107 9.45 -0.25 2.73
N LEU A 108 10.07 0.37 3.74
CA LEU A 108 9.39 0.83 4.95
C LEU A 108 8.93 2.27 4.76
N ARG A 109 7.64 2.48 4.53
CA ARG A 109 7.08 3.72 3.99
C ARG A 109 6.43 4.60 5.05
N PHE A 110 7.12 4.80 6.18
CA PHE A 110 6.55 5.51 7.35
C PHE A 110 6.02 6.91 7.04
N ARG A 111 6.70 7.67 6.18
CA ARG A 111 6.24 9.01 5.82
C ARG A 111 5.02 8.94 4.93
N ASP A 112 5.08 8.10 3.89
CA ASP A 112 3.99 7.97 2.93
C ASP A 112 2.71 7.51 3.64
N CYS A 113 2.81 6.48 4.51
CA CYS A 113 1.72 6.01 5.36
C CYS A 113 1.06 7.14 6.14
N ALA A 114 1.86 7.86 6.93
CA ALA A 114 1.37 8.89 7.83
C ALA A 114 0.74 10.07 7.08
N VAL A 115 1.30 10.45 5.93
CA VAL A 115 0.77 11.55 5.11
C VAL A 115 -0.54 11.14 4.45
N ILE A 116 -0.63 9.91 3.92
CA ILE A 116 -1.88 9.40 3.33
C ILE A 116 -2.97 9.33 4.41
N ASP A 117 -2.71 8.70 5.55
CA ASP A 117 -3.72 8.62 6.62
C ASP A 117 -4.13 10.00 7.14
N PHE A 118 -3.17 10.93 7.33
CA PHE A 118 -3.48 12.31 7.72
C PHE A 118 -4.36 13.02 6.68
N THR A 119 -4.08 12.83 5.39
CA THR A 119 -4.84 13.42 4.28
C THR A 119 -6.27 12.90 4.28
N LEU A 120 -6.43 11.57 4.37
CA LEU A 120 -7.74 10.93 4.32
C LEU A 120 -8.60 11.31 5.52
N GLU A 121 -8.05 11.28 6.72
CA GLU A 121 -8.75 11.73 7.92
C GLU A 121 -9.08 13.23 7.88
N GLY A 122 -8.16 14.04 7.36
CA GLY A 122 -8.34 15.46 7.21
C GLY A 122 -9.51 15.79 6.28
N LEU A 123 -9.52 15.20 5.08
CA LEU A 123 -10.59 15.37 4.10
C LEU A 123 -11.95 14.89 4.62
N ALA A 124 -11.99 13.77 5.34
CA ALA A 124 -13.21 13.29 5.97
C ALA A 124 -13.75 14.30 7.00
N ARG A 125 -12.87 14.88 7.83
CA ARG A 125 -13.27 15.85 8.87
C ARG A 125 -13.65 17.22 8.32
N THR A 126 -12.95 17.72 7.30
CA THR A 126 -13.10 19.12 6.85
C THR A 126 -13.98 19.26 5.61
N GLN A 127 -14.11 18.22 4.80
CA GLN A 127 -14.85 18.25 3.53
C GLN A 127 -15.92 17.14 3.44
N GLY A 128 -15.99 16.23 4.41
CA GLY A 128 -16.92 15.09 4.37
C GLY A 128 -16.56 14.04 3.31
N ILE A 129 -15.38 14.12 2.69
CA ILE A 129 -14.93 13.19 1.66
C ILE A 129 -14.29 11.98 2.33
N VAL A 130 -14.86 10.80 2.11
CA VAL A 130 -14.33 9.54 2.63
C VAL A 130 -13.85 8.72 1.45
N TYR A 131 -12.55 8.40 1.39
CA TYR A 131 -12.02 7.46 0.41
C TYR A 131 -12.08 6.04 0.96
N GLN A 132 -12.63 5.12 0.17
CA GLN A 132 -12.74 3.72 0.55
C GLN A 132 -11.53 2.88 0.09
N THR A 133 -10.82 3.32 -0.94
CA THR A 133 -9.57 2.70 -1.38
C THR A 133 -8.48 3.72 -1.68
N VAL A 134 -7.23 3.27 -1.60
CA VAL A 134 -6.07 4.01 -2.08
C VAL A 134 -5.34 3.12 -3.07
N ARG A 135 -4.95 3.68 -4.22
CA ARG A 135 -4.30 2.94 -5.30
C ARG A 135 -3.04 3.65 -5.75
N GLY A 136 -1.98 2.91 -6.05
CA GLY A 136 -0.74 3.49 -6.57
C GLY A 136 0.25 2.47 -7.10
N VAL A 137 1.20 2.93 -7.93
CA VAL A 137 2.29 2.10 -8.44
C VAL A 137 3.48 2.07 -7.46
N PHE A 138 3.73 0.90 -6.87
CA PHE A 138 4.91 0.70 -6.04
C PHE A 138 6.10 0.38 -6.94
N VAL A 139 7.03 1.32 -7.09
CA VAL A 139 8.25 1.12 -7.86
C VAL A 139 9.27 0.38 -7.02
N GLU A 140 9.56 -0.87 -7.39
CA GLU A 140 10.44 -1.76 -6.63
C GLU A 140 11.47 -2.46 -7.52
N GLY A 141 12.69 -2.56 -7.02
CA GLY A 141 13.73 -3.38 -7.61
C GLY A 141 14.66 -2.61 -8.54
N ARG A 142 15.68 -3.31 -9.04
CA ARG A 142 16.66 -2.72 -9.94
C ARG A 142 16.01 -2.29 -11.28
N PRO A 143 16.59 -1.31 -11.97
CA PRO A 143 16.25 -1.02 -13.36
C PRO A 143 16.27 -2.28 -14.23
N ALA A 144 15.33 -2.38 -15.18
CA ALA A 144 15.23 -3.51 -16.09
C ALA A 144 16.48 -3.65 -17.00
N PHE A 145 17.14 -2.52 -17.28
CA PHE A 145 18.38 -2.42 -18.03
C PHE A 145 19.11 -1.11 -17.64
N PRO A 146 20.41 -0.95 -17.94
CA PRO A 146 21.16 0.26 -17.60
C PRO A 146 20.47 1.55 -18.08
N GLY A 147 20.30 2.51 -17.17
CA GLY A 147 19.62 3.80 -17.45
C GLY A 147 18.09 3.77 -17.43
N SER A 148 17.45 2.61 -17.23
CA SER A 148 15.98 2.50 -17.25
C SER A 148 15.32 3.07 -15.99
N LYS A 149 14.13 3.67 -16.15
CA LYS A 149 13.21 4.00 -15.06
C LYS A 149 12.16 2.90 -14.81
N ILE A 150 12.16 1.84 -15.63
CA ILE A 150 11.30 0.67 -15.45
C ILE A 150 12.00 -0.25 -14.46
N ALA A 151 11.39 -0.48 -13.29
CA ALA A 151 11.93 -1.39 -12.28
C ALA A 151 11.35 -2.79 -12.43
N LEU A 152 12.17 -3.83 -12.18
CA LEU A 152 11.82 -5.22 -12.43
C LEU A 152 10.68 -5.78 -11.57
N LYS A 153 10.38 -5.14 -10.42
CA LYS A 153 9.36 -5.62 -9.48
C LYS A 153 8.24 -4.61 -9.25
N SER A 154 8.14 -3.58 -10.10
CA SER A 154 7.05 -2.61 -10.00
C SER A 154 5.69 -3.30 -10.13
N HIS A 155 4.75 -2.90 -9.28
CA HIS A 155 3.38 -3.42 -9.28
C HIS A 155 2.41 -2.37 -8.75
N ILE A 156 1.14 -2.46 -9.13
CA ILE A 156 0.10 -1.61 -8.57
C ILE A 156 -0.38 -2.24 -7.27
N GLN A 157 -0.41 -1.43 -6.21
CA GLN A 157 -0.99 -1.78 -4.92
C GLN A 157 -2.32 -1.08 -4.73
N ILE A 158 -3.24 -1.76 -4.06
CA ILE A 158 -4.51 -1.21 -3.60
C ILE A 158 -4.60 -1.49 -2.09
N ALA A 159 -4.79 -0.45 -1.29
CA ALA A 159 -5.21 -0.55 0.10
C ALA A 159 -6.72 -0.33 0.19
N VAL A 160 -7.45 -1.38 0.56
CA VAL A 160 -8.89 -1.33 0.80
C VAL A 160 -9.15 -0.95 2.25
N ARG A 161 -9.76 0.21 2.47
CA ARG A 161 -10.07 0.76 3.80
C ARG A 161 -11.47 0.36 4.27
N ASP A 162 -12.41 0.27 3.32
CA ASP A 162 -13.78 -0.19 3.56
C ASP A 162 -13.96 -1.63 3.03
N PRO A 163 -14.16 -2.63 3.89
CA PRO A 163 -14.41 -4.02 3.48
C PRO A 163 -15.61 -4.19 2.53
N ALA A 164 -16.55 -3.24 2.48
CA ALA A 164 -17.65 -3.28 1.52
C ALA A 164 -17.18 -3.16 0.05
N CYS A 165 -15.95 -2.73 -0.20
CA CYS A 165 -15.31 -2.73 -1.51
C CYS A 165 -14.88 -4.15 -1.98
N LEU A 166 -14.85 -5.13 -1.07
CA LEU A 166 -14.49 -6.51 -1.38
C LEU A 166 -15.71 -7.28 -1.84
N ALA A 167 -16.00 -7.24 -3.13
CA ALA A 167 -17.13 -7.96 -3.73
C ALA A 167 -16.94 -9.50 -3.66
N GLN A 168 -15.71 -9.98 -3.84
CA GLN A 168 -15.41 -11.41 -3.83
C GLN A 168 -13.96 -11.68 -3.45
N VAL A 169 -13.71 -12.79 -2.74
CA VAL A 169 -12.37 -13.38 -2.55
C VAL A 169 -12.41 -14.86 -2.96
N PHE A 170 -11.41 -15.30 -3.71
CA PHE A 170 -11.33 -16.65 -4.25
C PHE A 170 -9.87 -17.14 -4.28
N ARG A 171 -9.68 -18.45 -4.43
CA ARG A 171 -8.33 -18.98 -4.67
C ARG A 171 -7.92 -18.62 -6.09
N ALA A 172 -6.76 -18.01 -6.28
CA ALA A 172 -6.25 -17.79 -7.63
C ALA A 172 -5.91 -19.17 -8.22
N GLU A 173 -6.60 -19.55 -9.29
CA GLU A 173 -6.26 -20.77 -10.04
C GLU A 173 -4.97 -20.53 -10.82
N HIS A 174 -4.19 -21.59 -10.99
CA HIS A 174 -2.86 -21.58 -11.61
C HIS A 174 -2.90 -21.22 -13.10
#